data_AF-A0A9D4GMJ9-F1
#
_entry.id   AF-A0A9D4GMJ9-F1
#
_cell.length_a   1.000
_cell.length_b   1.000
_cell.length_c   1.000
_cell.angle_alpha   90.00
_cell.angle_beta   90.00
_cell.angle_gamma   90.00
#
_symmetry.space_group_name_H-M   'P 1'
#
loop_
_entity.id
_entity.type
_entity.pdbx_description
1 polymer ?
#
loop_
_entity_poly.entity_id
_entity_poly.type
_entity_poly.pdbx_seq_one_letter_code
_entity_poly.pdbx_strand_id
1 'polypeptide(L)'
;MASEYTCIHCERNVNDDDRAISCDQCEKWQHLSCDTGISLRQYRKMMKAAVVEWKCRKCSRPAEDVPEVQMETADMTEEFFFCFSRVSGDTAIAPKSDR
;
A
#
# COMPACT_ATOMS: atom_id res chain seq x y z
N MET A 1 29.66 15.21 13.81
CA MET A 1 28.19 15.15 13.68
C MET A 1 27.81 13.69 13.76
N ALA A 2 27.25 13.23 14.88
CA ALA A 2 26.77 11.86 14.99
C ALA A 2 25.36 11.82 14.39
N SER A 3 25.21 11.15 13.25
CA SER A 3 23.88 10.81 12.74
C SER A 3 23.32 9.74 13.65
N GLU A 4 22.45 10.12 14.58
CA GLU A 4 21.77 9.17 15.46
C GLU A 4 20.73 8.37 14.66
N TYR A 5 21.06 7.14 14.31
CA TYR A 5 20.12 6.21 13.70
C TYR A 5 19.41 5.40 14.79
N THR A 6 18.08 5.46 14.83
CA THR A 6 17.28 4.74 15.83
C THR A 6 16.64 3.49 15.25
N CYS A 7 16.68 2.38 15.98
CA CYS A 7 16.05 1.13 15.58
C CYS A 7 14.52 1.25 15.60
N ILE A 8 13.86 0.93 14.49
CA ILE A 8 12.39 1.01 14.35
C ILE A 8 11.58 0.07 15.25
N HIS A 9 12.23 -0.92 15.87
CA HIS A 9 11.55 -1.93 16.69
C HIS A 9 11.80 -1.73 18.19
N CYS A 10 13.03 -1.38 18.58
CA CYS A 10 13.39 -1.24 20.00
C CYS A 10 13.69 0.20 20.42
N GLU A 11 13.62 1.15 19.50
CA GLU A 11 13.80 2.59 19.73
C GLU A 11 15.16 2.97 20.35
N ARG A 12 16.12 2.05 20.33
CA ARG A 12 17.50 2.27 20.76
C ARG A 12 18.35 2.74 19.59
N ASN A 13 19.40 3.49 19.89
CA ASN A 13 20.42 3.84 18.92
C ASN A 13 21.03 2.59 18.29
N VAL A 14 21.24 2.68 16.99
CA VAL A 14 21.99 1.76 16.15
C VAL A 14 23.35 2.40 15.94
N ASN A 15 24.40 1.75 16.44
CA ASN A 15 25.77 2.21 16.22
C ASN A 15 26.37 1.51 14.99
N ASP A 16 27.49 2.04 14.49
CA ASP A 16 28.21 1.45 13.35
C ASP A 16 28.73 0.03 13.64
N ASP A 17 29.02 -0.27 14.90
CA ASP A 17 29.44 -1.60 15.36
C ASP A 17 28.27 -2.59 15.49
N ASP A 18 27.03 -2.09 15.52
CA ASP A 18 25.85 -2.92 15.66
C ASP A 18 25.52 -3.60 14.34
N ARG A 19 25.18 -4.89 14.40
CA ARG A 19 24.63 -5.60 13.25
C ARG A 19 23.22 -5.08 12.97
N ALA A 20 23.12 -4.15 12.03
CA ALA A 20 21.87 -3.57 11.59
C ALA A 20 21.67 -3.68 10.08
N ILE A 21 20.43 -3.46 9.66
CA ILE A 21 20.01 -3.43 8.26
C ILE A 21 19.07 -2.24 8.05
N SER A 22 19.22 -1.58 6.90
CA SER A 22 18.39 -0.45 6.46
C SER A 22 17.27 -0.95 5.56
N CYS A 23 16.07 -0.40 5.73
CA CYS A 23 14.93 -0.70 4.85
C CYS A 23 15.02 0.12 3.56
N ASP A 24 14.90 -0.52 2.39
CA ASP A 24 14.99 0.16 1.08
C ASP A 24 13.77 1.03 0.73
N GLN A 25 12.71 1.01 1.56
CA GLN A 25 11.49 1.78 1.32
C GLN A 25 11.35 3.00 2.23
N CYS A 26 11.71 2.87 3.50
CA CYS A 26 11.58 3.95 4.47
C CYS A 26 12.92 4.47 5.00
N GLU A 27 14.03 3.88 4.54
CA GLU A 27 15.41 4.26 4.87
C GLU A 27 15.72 4.23 6.39
N LYS A 28 14.86 3.56 7.16
CA LYS A 28 15.05 3.40 8.60
C LYS A 28 15.88 2.16 8.92
N TRP A 29 16.63 2.25 10.02
CA TRP A 29 17.49 1.18 10.50
C TRP A 29 16.76 0.25 11.48
N GLN A 30 17.13 -1.02 11.44
CA GLN A 30 16.69 -2.03 12.39
C GLN A 30 17.87 -2.92 12.79
N HIS A 31 18.04 -3.18 14.09
CA HIS A 31 18.99 -4.19 14.54
C HIS A 31 18.62 -5.56 14.00
N LEU A 32 19.59 -6.34 13.55
CA LEU A 32 19.37 -7.71 13.07
C LEU A 32 18.76 -8.61 14.16
N SER A 33 19.10 -8.38 15.43
CA SER A 33 18.53 -9.07 16.59
C SER A 33 17.09 -8.66 16.90
N CYS A 34 16.59 -7.55 16.34
CA CYS A 34 15.25 -7.06 16.58
C CYS A 34 14.32 -7.50 15.46
N ASP A 35 13.50 -8.54 15.69
CA ASP A 35 12.42 -9.04 14.83
C ASP A 35 12.47 -8.68 13.32
N THR A 36 13.60 -8.91 12.68
CA THR A 36 13.78 -8.70 11.24
C THR A 36 13.32 -9.90 10.43
N GLY A 37 13.15 -11.06 11.08
CA GLY A 37 12.87 -12.35 10.43
C GLY A 37 14.06 -12.91 9.63
N ILE A 38 15.24 -12.30 9.74
CA ILE A 38 16.44 -12.70 9.00
C ILE A 38 17.41 -13.42 9.93
N SER A 39 17.87 -14.59 9.50
CA SER A 39 18.96 -15.30 10.18
C SER A 39 20.32 -14.65 9.90
N LEU A 40 21.27 -14.76 10.84
CA LEU A 40 22.67 -14.35 10.64
C LEU A 40 23.29 -14.90 9.35
N ARG A 41 22.91 -16.12 8.94
CA ARG A 41 23.37 -16.72 7.69
C ARG A 41 22.84 -15.98 6.47
N GLN A 42 21.56 -15.61 6.45
CA GLN A 42 20.98 -14.80 5.39
C GLN A 42 21.64 -13.42 5.37
N TYR A 43 21.74 -12.73 6.50
CA TYR A 43 22.41 -11.44 6.59
C TYR A 43 23.83 -11.46 5.98
N ARG A 44 24.64 -12.47 6.31
CA ARG A 44 25.98 -12.66 5.70
C ARG A 44 25.95 -12.92 4.20
N LYS A 45 24.92 -13.60 3.69
CA LYS A 45 24.73 -13.77 2.25
C LYS A 45 24.37 -12.43 1.60
N MET A 46 23.54 -11.63 2.27
CA MET A 46 23.10 -10.34 1.77
C MET A 46 24.27 -9.34 1.69
N MET A 47 25.13 -9.30 2.72
CA MET A 47 26.35 -8.51 2.73
C MET A 47 27.39 -8.90 1.65
N LYS A 48 27.28 -10.12 1.11
CA LYS A 48 28.15 -10.60 0.02
C LYS A 48 27.51 -10.46 -1.36
N ALA A 49 26.21 -10.26 -1.43
CA ALA A 49 25.49 -10.10 -2.67
C ALA A 49 25.57 -8.63 -3.12
N ALA A 50 25.68 -8.41 -4.44
CA ALA A 50 25.83 -7.07 -4.99
C ALA A 50 24.54 -6.23 -4.87
N VAL A 51 23.38 -6.90 -4.89
CA VAL A 51 22.07 -6.26 -4.75
C VAL A 51 21.21 -7.18 -3.89
N VAL A 52 20.75 -6.66 -2.75
CA VAL A 52 19.72 -7.32 -1.96
C VAL A 52 18.72 -6.29 -1.49
N GLU A 53 17.46 -6.57 -1.82
CA GLU A 53 16.36 -5.78 -1.32
C GLU A 53 15.87 -6.33 0.02
N TRP A 54 15.78 -5.48 1.03
CA TRP A 54 15.12 -5.78 2.29
C TRP A 54 14.15 -4.68 2.71
N LYS A 55 12.96 -5.12 3.10
CA LYS A 55 11.88 -4.24 3.57
C LYS A 55 11.52 -4.64 5.00
N CYS A 56 11.37 -3.64 5.86
CA CYS A 56 10.89 -3.87 7.23
C CYS A 56 9.45 -4.39 7.21
N ARG A 57 8.99 -5.00 8.31
CA ARG A 57 7.63 -5.57 8.39
C ARG A 57 6.52 -4.57 8.07
N LYS A 58 6.71 -3.28 8.38
CA LYS A 58 5.75 -2.22 8.06
C LYS A 58 5.65 -1.97 6.55
N CYS A 59 6.78 -1.97 5.86
CA CYS A 59 6.86 -1.77 4.41
C CYS A 59 6.62 -3.05 3.60
N SER A 60 6.73 -4.22 4.21
CA SER A 60 6.50 -5.52 3.56
C SER A 60 5.01 -5.88 3.50
N ARG A 61 4.13 -5.20 4.25
CA ARG A 61 2.68 -5.43 4.14
C ARG A 61 2.20 -4.79 2.84
N PRO A 62 1.57 -5.55 1.92
CA PRO A 62 0.86 -4.92 0.82
C PRO A 62 -0.24 -4.03 1.41
N ALA A 63 -0.36 -2.81 0.91
CA ALA A 63 -1.55 -2.02 1.14
C ALA A 63 -2.67 -2.70 0.35
N GLU A 64 -3.45 -3.55 1.00
CA GLU A 64 -4.75 -3.92 0.46
C GLU A 64 -5.65 -2.70 0.60
N ASP A 65 -5.89 -2.01 -0.53
CA ASP A 65 -7.19 -1.51 -0.98
C ASP A 65 -7.00 -0.43 -2.06
N VAL A 66 -7.16 -0.82 -3.33
CA VAL A 66 -8.05 -0.08 -4.23
C VAL A 66 -8.81 -1.13 -5.03
N PRO A 67 -10.13 -1.31 -4.85
CA PRO A 67 -10.91 -2.11 -5.78
C PRO A 67 -10.73 -1.50 -7.18
N GLU A 68 -10.35 -2.35 -8.12
CA GLU A 68 -10.32 -2.09 -9.54
C GLU A 68 -11.69 -1.54 -9.97
N VAL A 69 -11.81 -0.22 -10.08
CA VAL A 69 -12.99 0.40 -10.68
C VAL A 69 -12.95 0.04 -12.16
N GLN A 70 -13.74 -0.97 -12.51
CA GLN A 70 -14.12 -1.27 -13.88
C GLN A 70 -14.89 -0.06 -14.42
N MET A 71 -14.19 0.88 -15.05
CA MET A 71 -14.82 1.82 -15.96
C MET A 71 -14.99 1.11 -17.29
N GLU A 72 -16.13 0.44 -17.38
CA GLU A 72 -16.89 0.13 -18.59
C GLU A 72 -16.75 1.22 -19.66
N THR A 73 -15.83 1.00 -20.61
CA THR A 73 -15.77 1.78 -21.84
C THR A 73 -16.71 1.18 -22.87
N ALA A 74 -17.56 2.04 -23.43
CA ALA A 74 -18.33 1.90 -24.67
C ALA A 74 -19.76 1.35 -24.57
N ASP A 75 -20.73 2.27 -24.46
CA ASP A 75 -21.95 2.27 -25.27
C ASP A 75 -22.38 3.73 -25.50
N MET A 76 -21.97 4.33 -26.62
CA MET A 76 -22.84 4.57 -27.78
C MET A 76 -23.61 5.92 -27.68
N THR A 77 -22.88 7.03 -27.86
CA THR A 77 -23.52 8.32 -28.19
C THR A 77 -23.72 8.43 -29.69
N GLU A 78 -24.77 7.81 -30.23
CA GLU A 78 -25.36 8.17 -31.52
C GLU A 78 -26.88 7.98 -31.49
N GLU A 79 -27.58 8.73 -30.64
CA GLU A 79 -29.00 9.06 -30.86
C GLU A 79 -29.23 10.53 -30.43
N PHE A 80 -28.27 11.40 -30.76
CA PHE A 80 -28.51 12.85 -30.92
C PHE A 80 -29.03 13.16 -32.34
N PHE A 81 -29.49 12.13 -33.06
CA PHE A 81 -30.28 12.28 -34.25
C PHE A 81 -31.73 11.86 -33.96
N PHE A 82 -32.61 12.85 -34.06
CA PHE A 82 -34.03 12.72 -34.41
C PHE A 82 -35.11 12.54 -33.32
N CYS A 83 -35.90 13.62 -33.19
CA CYS A 83 -37.33 13.67 -32.79
C CYS A 83 -37.61 13.79 -31.27
N PHE A 84 -37.66 15.01 -30.71
CA PHE A 84 -38.84 15.89 -30.67
C PHE A 84 -40.12 15.25 -30.11
N SER A 85 -40.62 15.84 -29.02
CA SER A 85 -41.90 15.58 -28.32
C SER A 85 -41.84 14.42 -27.33
N ARG A 86 -42.15 14.57 -26.05
CA ARG A 86 -43.43 15.09 -25.55
C ARG A 86 -43.32 15.11 -24.01
N VAL A 87 -43.15 16.27 -23.40
CA VAL A 87 -44.19 16.90 -22.57
C VAL A 87 -44.78 15.98 -21.48
N SER A 88 -44.41 16.35 -20.24
CA SER A 88 -45.19 16.25 -18.99
C SER A 88 -45.29 14.94 -18.23
N GLY A 89 -45.08 15.05 -16.92
CA GLY A 89 -46.10 14.55 -15.97
C GLY A 89 -45.59 13.73 -14.80
N ASP A 90 -45.64 14.37 -13.63
CA ASP A 90 -46.09 13.83 -12.35
C ASP A 90 -45.36 12.69 -11.60
N THR A 91 -44.82 13.11 -10.45
CA THR A 91 -45.17 12.64 -9.10
C THR A 91 -45.83 11.27 -8.96
N ALA A 92 -45.15 10.32 -8.29
CA ALA A 92 -45.84 9.26 -7.53
C ALA A 92 -45.00 8.76 -6.34
N ILE A 93 -45.57 8.92 -5.16
CA ILE A 93 -45.16 8.41 -3.85
C ILE A 93 -45.73 7.00 -3.67
N ALA A 94 -44.92 6.09 -3.10
CA ALA A 94 -45.19 4.84 -2.34
C ALA A 94 -46.39 3.92 -2.70
N PRO A 95 -46.23 2.62 -2.45
CA PRO A 95 -47.03 2.08 -1.35
C PRO A 95 -46.24 1.16 -0.39
N LYS A 96 -46.42 1.41 0.92
CA LYS A 96 -46.40 0.35 1.94
C LYS A 96 -47.82 -0.18 2.04
N SER A 97 -48.00 -1.49 1.96
CA SER A 97 -49.20 -2.14 2.49
C SER A 97 -48.79 -3.40 3.24
N ASP A 98 -48.83 -3.26 4.55
CA ASP A 98 -48.81 -4.30 5.57
C ASP A 98 -50.27 -4.60 5.90
N ARG A 99 -50.75 -5.81 5.56
CA ARG A 99 -51.81 -6.52 6.29
C ARG A 99 -51.97 -7.96 5.81
#